data_AF-A0A1Q4HPG5-F1
#
_entry.id   AF-A0A1Q4HPG5-F1
#
_cell.length_a   1.000
_cell.length_b   1.000
_cell.length_c   1.000
_cell.angle_alpha   90.00
_cell.angle_beta   90.00
_cell.angle_gamma   90.00
#
_symmetry.space_group_name_H-M   'P 1'
#
loop_
_entity.id
_entity.type
_entity.pdbx_description
1 polymer ?
#
loop_
_entity_poly.entity_id
_entity_poly.type
_entity_poly.pdbx_seq_one_letter_code
_entity_poly.pdbx_strand_id
1 'polypeptide(L)'
;MEYGSECWQKTAAVTYVERRHRCAASILDESRRGTLKGNWRDELVDAALLLVPAVPIMQTYVDIDVVVAMEVAGWPRRPWEPYAANGDWRLALEAWHEDRLAVENAYEEAGRAGLIRLAYASESSWWRDQQRGREFIAAWYRAGLAAGGEPCDWKSWFKQRIRLREETDPLRIRGRERSLAAVDSESWMEVLPECWTHTRP
;
A
#
# COMPACT_ATOMS: atom_id res chain seq x y z
N MET A 1 15.13 -11.48 -34.58
CA MET A 1 15.61 -10.84 -33.33
C MET A 1 14.53 -9.98 -32.65
N GLU A 2 13.25 -10.04 -33.04
CA GLU A 2 12.17 -9.23 -32.44
C GLU A 2 11.59 -9.81 -31.15
N TYR A 3 11.66 -11.14 -30.96
CA TYR A 3 11.08 -11.84 -29.81
C TYR A 3 11.69 -11.45 -28.46
N GLY A 4 12.95 -11.00 -28.45
CA GLY A 4 13.60 -10.51 -27.24
C GLY A 4 13.01 -9.18 -26.77
N SER A 5 12.81 -8.22 -27.68
CA SER A 5 12.36 -6.85 -27.34
C SER A 5 10.97 -6.83 -26.70
N GLU A 6 10.05 -7.67 -27.17
CA GLU A 6 8.68 -7.74 -26.66
C GLU A 6 8.60 -8.39 -25.27
N CYS A 7 9.41 -9.42 -25.02
CA CYS A 7 9.53 -10.04 -23.70
C CYS A 7 10.09 -9.04 -22.67
N TRP A 8 11.15 -8.31 -23.04
CA TRP A 8 11.77 -7.29 -22.19
C TRP A 8 10.83 -6.13 -21.85
N GLN A 9 10.05 -5.62 -22.82
CA GLN A 9 9.07 -4.56 -22.59
C GLN A 9 7.97 -4.99 -21.62
N LYS A 10 7.49 -6.23 -21.74
CA LYS A 10 6.48 -6.79 -20.83
C LYS A 10 7.05 -6.95 -19.41
N THR A 11 8.26 -7.46 -19.26
CA THR A 11 8.93 -7.57 -17.95
C THR A 11 9.14 -6.20 -17.29
N ALA A 12 9.56 -5.19 -18.05
CA ALA A 12 9.72 -3.83 -17.55
C ALA A 12 8.38 -3.22 -17.07
N ALA A 13 7.29 -3.43 -17.83
CA ALA A 13 5.96 -2.95 -17.46
C ALA A 13 5.44 -3.61 -16.17
N VAL A 14 5.61 -4.93 -16.01
CA VAL A 14 5.25 -5.64 -14.77
C VAL A 14 6.05 -5.11 -13.59
N THR A 15 7.36 -5.02 -13.78
CA THR A 15 8.28 -4.50 -12.74
C THR A 15 7.86 -3.10 -12.32
N TYR A 16 7.57 -2.21 -13.26
CA TYR A 16 7.09 -0.86 -12.96
C TYR A 16 5.79 -0.88 -12.14
N VAL A 17 4.78 -1.66 -12.55
CA VAL A 17 3.50 -1.75 -11.84
C VAL A 17 3.69 -2.24 -10.39
N GLU A 18 4.48 -3.31 -10.19
CA GLU A 18 4.76 -3.85 -8.86
C GLU A 18 5.53 -2.86 -7.98
N ARG A 19 6.57 -2.21 -8.53
CA ARG A 19 7.39 -1.23 -7.82
C ARG A 19 6.57 0.00 -7.45
N ARG A 20 5.75 0.49 -8.37
CA ARG A 20 4.85 1.61 -8.15
C ARG A 20 3.84 1.31 -7.04
N HIS A 21 3.17 0.16 -7.09
CA HIS A 21 2.23 -0.27 -6.04
C HIS A 21 2.91 -0.34 -4.68
N ARG A 22 4.07 -1.00 -4.59
CA ARG A 22 4.82 -1.15 -3.33
C ARG A 22 5.27 0.20 -2.76
N CYS A 23 5.84 1.06 -3.60
CA CYS A 23 6.29 2.39 -3.20
C CYS A 23 5.13 3.24 -2.67
N ALA A 24 4.06 3.35 -3.46
CA ALA A 24 2.83 4.05 -3.10
C ALA A 24 2.21 3.54 -1.78
N ALA A 25 2.09 2.21 -1.65
CA ALA A 25 1.54 1.59 -0.45
C ALA A 25 2.40 1.88 0.78
N SER A 26 3.74 1.85 0.66
CA SER A 26 4.66 2.17 1.77
C SER A 26 4.44 3.59 2.29
N ILE A 27 4.37 4.59 1.40
CA ILE A 27 4.17 6.00 1.78
C ILE A 27 2.83 6.18 2.53
N LEU A 28 1.76 5.55 2.03
CA LEU A 28 0.45 5.63 2.64
C LEU A 28 0.39 4.88 3.98
N ASP A 29 1.06 3.74 4.10
CA ASP A 29 1.14 2.98 5.34
C ASP A 29 1.95 3.74 6.41
N GLU A 30 3.08 4.36 6.03
CA GLU A 30 3.88 5.22 6.91
C GLU A 30 3.09 6.46 7.36
N SER A 31 2.33 7.08 6.46
CA SER A 31 1.46 8.20 6.78
C SER A 31 0.45 7.82 7.85
N ARG A 32 -0.24 6.69 7.67
CA ARG A 32 -1.27 6.21 8.61
C ARG A 32 -0.70 5.75 9.95
N ARG A 33 0.56 5.31 9.98
CA ARG A 33 1.31 5.04 11.24
C ARG A 33 1.82 6.30 11.92
N GLY A 34 1.84 7.43 11.23
CA GLY A 34 2.44 8.68 11.70
C GLY A 34 3.97 8.68 11.66
N THR A 35 4.58 7.77 10.89
CA THR A 35 6.04 7.68 10.73
C THR A 35 6.55 8.37 9.47
N LEU A 36 5.64 8.80 8.59
CA LEU A 36 6.00 9.53 7.37
C LEU A 36 6.63 10.88 7.74
N LYS A 37 7.85 11.11 7.27
CA LYS A 37 8.59 12.34 7.53
C LYS A 37 8.02 13.52 6.75
N GLY A 38 8.20 14.74 7.27
CA GLY A 38 7.72 15.96 6.60
C GLY A 38 8.37 16.24 5.23
N ASN A 39 9.59 15.75 5.01
CA ASN A 39 10.38 15.86 3.77
C ASN A 39 10.40 14.54 2.96
N TRP A 40 9.40 13.67 3.15
CA TRP A 40 9.39 12.32 2.55
C TRP A 40 9.58 12.30 1.02
N ARG A 41 9.13 13.36 0.31
CA ARG A 41 9.26 13.47 -1.15
C ARG A 41 10.72 13.54 -1.57
N ASP A 42 11.51 14.37 -0.88
CA ASP A 42 12.94 14.54 -1.16
C ASP A 42 13.70 13.27 -0.78
N GLU A 43 13.41 12.70 0.40
CA GLU A 43 14.06 11.46 0.83
C GLU A 43 13.76 10.27 -0.07
N LEU A 44 12.56 10.19 -0.64
CA LEU A 44 12.17 9.14 -1.58
C LEU A 44 13.01 9.21 -2.86
N VAL A 45 13.18 10.42 -3.41
CA VAL A 45 13.97 10.64 -4.62
C VAL A 45 15.45 10.38 -4.35
N ASP A 46 15.98 10.90 -3.25
CA ASP A 46 17.38 10.70 -2.85
C ASP A 46 17.71 9.23 -2.65
N ALA A 47 16.83 8.48 -1.96
CA ALA A 47 17.01 7.05 -1.76
C ALA A 47 17.03 6.27 -3.09
N ALA A 48 16.19 6.64 -4.05
CA ALA A 48 16.18 6.00 -5.37
C ALA A 48 17.45 6.33 -6.18
N LEU A 49 17.93 7.58 -6.13
CA LEU A 49 19.16 7.99 -6.81
C LEU A 49 20.42 7.33 -6.22
N LEU A 50 20.42 6.99 -4.94
CA LEU A 50 21.52 6.26 -4.30
C LEU A 50 21.62 4.79 -4.72
N LEU A 51 20.56 4.22 -5.30
CA LEU A 51 20.52 2.83 -5.76
C LEU A 51 21.12 2.64 -7.15
N VAL A 52 21.59 3.70 -7.81
CA VAL A 52 22.20 3.64 -9.16
C VAL A 52 23.39 2.67 -9.14
N PRO A 53 23.32 1.53 -9.86
CA PRO A 53 24.29 0.46 -9.75
C PRO A 53 25.49 0.75 -10.64
N ALA A 54 26.66 0.23 -10.27
CA ALA A 54 27.87 0.30 -11.11
C ALA A 54 27.82 -0.64 -12.34
N VAL A 55 26.76 -1.47 -12.48
CA VAL A 55 26.67 -2.54 -13.48
C VAL A 55 25.52 -2.30 -14.47
N PRO A 56 25.79 -2.20 -15.79
CA PRO A 56 24.79 -1.82 -16.81
C PRO A 56 23.56 -2.73 -16.92
N ILE A 57 23.67 -4.03 -16.60
CA ILE A 57 22.54 -4.97 -16.73
C ILE A 57 21.42 -4.73 -15.71
N MET A 58 21.73 -4.04 -14.61
CA MET A 58 20.74 -3.62 -13.60
C MET A 58 20.22 -2.21 -13.83
N GLN A 59 20.74 -1.49 -14.83
CA GLN A 59 20.42 -0.08 -15.07
C GLN A 59 18.91 0.11 -15.31
N THR A 60 18.28 -0.72 -16.14
CA THR A 60 16.83 -0.63 -16.41
C THR A 60 15.96 -0.80 -15.16
N TYR A 61 16.35 -1.67 -14.21
CA TYR A 61 15.60 -1.87 -12.98
C TYR A 61 15.69 -0.64 -12.06
N VAL A 62 16.86 -0.01 -12.03
CA VAL A 62 17.06 1.19 -11.23
C VAL A 62 16.45 2.42 -11.90
N ASP A 63 16.46 2.49 -13.22
CA ASP A 63 15.72 3.51 -13.96
C ASP A 63 14.22 3.42 -13.62
N ILE A 64 13.65 2.21 -13.47
CA ILE A 64 12.26 2.02 -13.01
C ILE A 64 12.07 2.52 -11.57
N ASP A 65 12.97 2.19 -10.64
CA ASP A 65 12.85 2.64 -9.24
C ASP A 65 12.95 4.19 -9.14
N VAL A 66 13.83 4.82 -9.92
CA VAL A 66 13.95 6.29 -10.01
C VAL A 66 12.68 6.91 -10.62
N VAL A 67 12.17 6.36 -11.73
CA VAL A 67 10.92 6.84 -12.35
C VAL A 67 9.75 6.74 -11.38
N VAL A 68 9.61 5.60 -10.68
CA VAL A 68 8.55 5.41 -9.67
C VAL A 68 8.71 6.40 -8.52
N ALA A 69 9.92 6.59 -8.00
CA ALA A 69 10.17 7.54 -6.91
C ALA A 69 9.81 8.97 -7.31
N MET A 70 10.24 9.42 -8.49
CA MET A 70 9.91 10.75 -9.01
C MET A 70 8.40 10.93 -9.24
N GLU A 71 7.72 9.90 -9.76
CA GLU A 71 6.28 9.95 -9.98
C GLU A 71 5.50 10.06 -8.66
N VAL A 72 5.81 9.21 -7.68
CA VAL A 72 5.13 9.21 -6.38
C VAL A 72 5.46 10.48 -5.60
N ALA A 73 6.72 10.93 -5.63
CA ALA A 73 7.13 12.22 -5.07
C ALA A 73 6.50 13.42 -5.80
N GLY A 74 6.02 13.24 -7.04
CA GLY A 74 5.32 14.24 -7.82
C GLY A 74 3.81 14.31 -7.57
N TRP A 75 3.22 13.43 -6.75
CA TRP A 75 1.79 13.48 -6.45
C TRP A 75 1.36 14.84 -5.87
N PRO A 76 0.13 15.32 -6.16
CA PRO A 76 -0.40 16.52 -5.51
C PRO A 76 -0.33 16.41 -4.00
N ARG A 77 -0.22 17.55 -3.31
CA ARG A 77 -0.25 17.56 -1.84
C ARG A 77 -1.62 17.07 -1.35
N ARG A 78 -1.65 16.08 -0.46
CA ARG A 78 -2.90 15.48 0.07
C ARG A 78 -3.06 15.70 1.58
N PRO A 79 -4.30 15.70 2.12
CA PRO A 79 -4.56 15.91 3.54
C PRO A 79 -3.90 14.91 4.50
N TRP A 80 -3.64 13.68 4.05
CA TRP A 80 -2.94 12.66 4.85
C TRP A 80 -1.43 12.94 5.01
N GLU A 81 -0.88 13.90 4.27
CA GLU A 81 0.51 14.29 4.45
C GLU A 81 0.74 14.97 5.80
N PRO A 82 1.95 14.90 6.36
CA PRO A 82 2.24 15.47 7.67
C PRO A 82 1.79 16.93 7.79
N TYR A 83 0.91 17.21 8.75
CA TYR A 83 0.34 18.52 9.06
C TYR A 83 -0.47 19.16 7.92
N ALA A 84 -0.79 18.44 6.85
CA ALA A 84 -1.49 18.99 5.70
C ALA A 84 -3.00 19.22 5.97
N ALA A 85 -3.62 18.40 6.81
CA ALA A 85 -5.02 18.58 7.20
C ALA A 85 -5.24 19.61 8.32
N ASN A 86 -4.16 20.23 8.84
CA ASN A 86 -4.25 21.29 9.85
C ASN A 86 -5.10 20.93 11.09
N GLY A 87 -4.92 19.70 11.59
CA GLY A 87 -5.66 19.17 12.73
C GLY A 87 -6.99 18.49 12.40
N ASP A 88 -7.47 18.55 11.14
CA ASP A 88 -8.64 17.81 10.69
C ASP A 88 -8.29 16.34 10.40
N TRP A 89 -8.22 15.55 11.46
CA TRP A 89 -7.87 14.13 11.37
C TRP A 89 -8.84 13.33 10.51
N ARG A 90 -10.11 13.75 10.44
CA ARG A 90 -11.14 13.05 9.66
C ARG A 90 -10.89 13.24 8.18
N LEU A 91 -10.63 14.48 7.75
CA LEU A 91 -10.25 14.78 6.38
C LEU A 91 -8.97 14.03 5.97
N ALA A 92 -7.96 13.97 6.86
CA ALA A 92 -6.74 13.20 6.61
C ALA A 92 -7.03 11.70 6.43
N LEU A 93 -7.83 11.12 7.32
CA LEU A 93 -8.17 9.70 7.30
C LEU A 93 -8.99 9.32 6.06
N GLU A 94 -9.95 10.15 5.66
CA GLU A 94 -10.76 9.95 4.47
C GLU A 94 -9.91 10.03 3.19
N ALA A 95 -9.07 11.05 3.07
CA ALA A 95 -8.17 11.20 1.93
C ALA A 95 -7.15 10.05 1.86
N TRP A 96 -6.63 9.59 3.01
CA TRP A 96 -5.75 8.43 3.07
C TRP A 96 -6.45 7.18 2.56
N HIS A 97 -7.68 6.92 3.03
CA HIS A 97 -8.43 5.73 2.65
C HIS A 97 -8.78 5.73 1.16
N GLU A 98 -9.17 6.88 0.61
CA GLU A 98 -9.41 7.08 -0.82
C GLU A 98 -8.17 6.73 -1.64
N ASP A 99 -7.01 7.33 -1.32
CA ASP A 99 -5.78 7.12 -2.09
C ASP A 99 -5.25 5.70 -1.94
N ARG A 100 -5.36 5.11 -0.74
CA ARG A 100 -4.93 3.72 -0.49
C ARG A 100 -5.77 2.72 -1.27
N LEU A 101 -7.08 2.95 -1.41
CA LEU A 101 -7.94 2.16 -2.27
C LEU A 101 -7.64 2.39 -3.76
N ALA A 102 -7.37 3.63 -4.17
CA ALA A 102 -7.01 3.94 -5.55
C ALA A 102 -5.74 3.20 -5.99
N VAL A 103 -4.72 3.12 -5.11
CA VAL A 103 -3.49 2.35 -5.33
C VAL A 103 -3.78 0.86 -5.52
N GLU A 104 -4.63 0.25 -4.68
CA GLU A 104 -5.00 -1.17 -4.87
C GLU A 104 -5.82 -1.39 -6.15
N ASN A 105 -6.78 -0.50 -6.45
CA ASN A 105 -7.60 -0.60 -7.66
C ASN A 105 -6.73 -0.53 -8.93
N ALA A 106 -5.74 0.36 -8.97
CA ALA A 106 -4.83 0.48 -10.10
C ALA A 106 -3.98 -0.79 -10.29
N TYR A 107 -3.51 -1.37 -9.19
CA TYR A 107 -2.76 -2.62 -9.22
C TYR A 107 -3.62 -3.82 -9.66
N GLU A 108 -4.87 -3.89 -9.20
CA GLU A 108 -5.87 -4.88 -9.64
C GLU A 108 -6.18 -4.75 -11.13
N GLU A 109 -6.35 -3.53 -11.63
CA GLU A 109 -6.60 -3.28 -13.04
C GLU A 109 -5.41 -3.72 -13.90
N ALA A 110 -4.18 -3.42 -13.48
CA ALA A 110 -2.98 -3.89 -14.17
C ALA A 110 -2.86 -5.43 -14.15
N GLY A 111 -3.26 -6.07 -13.06
CA GLY A 111 -3.38 -7.53 -12.98
C GLY A 111 -4.40 -8.10 -13.96
N ARG A 112 -5.61 -7.52 -14.00
CA ARG A 112 -6.70 -7.93 -14.91
C ARG A 112 -6.38 -7.69 -16.38
N ALA A 113 -5.67 -6.61 -16.70
CA ALA A 113 -5.16 -6.30 -18.03
C ALA A 113 -4.10 -7.30 -18.52
N GLY A 114 -3.71 -8.26 -17.67
CA GLY A 114 -2.81 -9.34 -18.03
C GLY A 114 -1.34 -8.95 -17.99
N LEU A 115 -1.00 -7.76 -17.49
CA LEU A 115 0.39 -7.35 -17.30
C LEU A 115 1.04 -8.28 -16.27
N ILE A 116 0.41 -8.47 -15.11
CA ILE A 116 0.92 -9.34 -14.02
C ILE A 116 0.78 -10.84 -14.35
N ARG A 117 0.06 -11.21 -15.42
CA ARG A 117 -0.20 -12.61 -15.83
C ARG A 117 1.06 -13.38 -16.25
N LEU A 118 2.13 -12.67 -16.60
CA LEU A 118 3.42 -13.26 -16.97
C LEU A 118 4.33 -13.55 -15.76
N ALA A 119 4.00 -13.06 -14.56
CA ALA A 119 4.80 -13.32 -13.37
C ALA A 119 4.57 -14.73 -12.81
N TYR A 120 3.33 -15.21 -12.61
CA TYR A 120 3.10 -16.59 -12.14
C TYR A 120 1.70 -17.13 -12.49
N ALA A 121 1.67 -18.32 -13.09
CA ALA A 121 0.48 -19.13 -13.37
C ALA A 121 -0.17 -19.69 -12.09
N SER A 122 -0.70 -18.82 -11.24
CA SER A 122 -1.53 -19.17 -10.07
C SER A 122 -2.63 -18.14 -9.87
N GLU A 123 -3.47 -17.94 -10.90
CA GLU A 123 -4.65 -17.06 -10.92
C GLU A 123 -5.64 -17.25 -9.76
N SER A 124 -5.39 -18.19 -8.84
CA SER A 124 -6.18 -18.44 -7.64
C SER A 124 -5.62 -17.83 -6.34
N SER A 125 -4.34 -17.46 -6.26
CA SER A 125 -3.71 -16.96 -5.01
C SER A 125 -3.67 -15.44 -4.91
N TRP A 126 -3.43 -14.77 -6.04
CA TRP A 126 -3.18 -13.33 -6.08
C TRP A 126 -4.42 -12.49 -5.77
N TRP A 127 -5.59 -12.81 -6.34
CA TRP A 127 -6.83 -12.08 -6.01
C TRP A 127 -7.27 -12.28 -4.55
N ARG A 128 -6.97 -13.45 -3.96
CA ARG A 128 -7.26 -13.72 -2.54
C ARG A 128 -6.35 -12.92 -1.62
N ASP A 129 -5.06 -12.86 -1.91
CA ASP A 129 -4.09 -12.03 -1.17
C ASP A 129 -4.41 -10.53 -1.31
N GLN A 130 -4.86 -10.09 -2.49
CA GLN A 130 -5.35 -8.74 -2.77
C GLN A 130 -6.61 -8.37 -1.96
N GLN A 131 -7.58 -9.30 -1.87
CA GLN A 131 -8.77 -9.11 -1.05
C GLN A 131 -8.41 -9.02 0.44
N ARG A 132 -7.31 -9.67 0.90
CA ARG A 132 -6.77 -9.42 2.24
C ARG A 132 -6.31 -7.96 2.38
N GLY A 133 -5.63 -7.41 1.37
CA GLY A 133 -5.20 -6.01 1.33
C GLY A 133 -6.37 -5.03 1.46
N ARG A 134 -7.43 -5.20 0.67
CA ARG A 134 -8.62 -4.33 0.73
C ARG A 134 -9.34 -4.39 2.07
N GLU A 135 -9.56 -5.59 2.59
CA GLU A 135 -10.23 -5.75 3.89
C GLU A 135 -9.37 -5.21 5.04
N PHE A 136 -8.05 -5.32 4.94
CA PHE A 136 -7.12 -4.72 5.88
C PHE A 136 -7.16 -3.18 5.81
N ILE A 137 -7.15 -2.59 4.62
CA ILE A 137 -7.29 -1.13 4.42
C ILE A 137 -8.60 -0.63 5.05
N ALA A 138 -9.70 -1.32 4.81
CA ALA A 138 -10.99 -0.99 5.39
C ALA A 138 -11.02 -1.18 6.92
N ALA A 139 -10.32 -2.20 7.46
CA ALA A 139 -10.17 -2.36 8.90
C ALA A 139 -9.40 -1.19 9.52
N TRP A 140 -8.30 -0.77 8.89
CA TRP A 140 -7.43 0.29 9.40
C TRP A 140 -8.08 1.68 9.30
N TYR A 141 -8.94 1.89 8.28
CA TYR A 141 -9.84 3.03 8.19
C TYR A 141 -10.84 3.06 9.36
N ARG A 142 -11.56 1.94 9.58
CA ARG A 142 -12.53 1.81 10.68
C ARG A 142 -11.88 1.96 12.06
N ALA A 143 -10.65 1.46 12.22
CA ALA A 143 -9.85 1.66 13.42
C ALA A 143 -9.46 3.13 13.62
N GLY A 144 -9.21 3.88 12.54
CA GLY A 144 -9.00 5.32 12.59
C GLY A 144 -10.24 6.09 13.02
N LEU A 145 -11.43 5.68 12.54
CA LEU A 145 -12.70 6.24 13.00
C LEU A 145 -12.90 6.00 14.49
N ALA A 146 -12.68 4.76 14.96
CA ALA A 146 -12.74 4.41 16.38
C ALA A 146 -11.77 5.25 17.24
N ALA A 147 -10.53 5.41 16.79
CA ALA A 147 -9.53 6.25 17.45
C ALA A 147 -9.94 7.73 17.51
N GLY A 148 -10.69 8.21 16.52
CA GLY A 148 -11.28 9.55 16.51
C GLY A 148 -12.57 9.71 17.31
N GLY A 149 -13.00 8.67 18.02
CA GLY A 149 -14.19 8.68 18.90
C GLY A 149 -15.50 8.24 18.23
N GLU A 150 -15.47 7.81 16.97
CA GLU A 150 -16.67 7.26 16.31
C GLU A 150 -16.95 5.84 16.83
N PRO A 151 -18.20 5.47 17.14
CA PRO A 151 -18.54 4.13 17.59
C PRO A 151 -18.40 3.12 16.43
N CYS A 152 -17.22 2.53 16.30
CA CYS A 152 -16.92 1.56 15.24
C CYS A 152 -16.27 0.29 15.82
N ASP A 153 -17.01 -0.83 15.83
CA ASP A 153 -16.45 -2.15 16.17
C ASP A 153 -15.69 -2.75 14.98
N TRP A 154 -14.56 -2.14 14.67
CA TRP A 154 -13.70 -2.52 13.55
C TRP A 154 -13.10 -3.92 13.75
N LYS A 155 -12.84 -4.33 15.01
CA LYS A 155 -12.27 -5.63 15.35
C LYS A 155 -13.25 -6.75 15.03
N SER A 156 -14.49 -6.69 15.50
CA SER A 156 -15.49 -7.73 15.19
C SER A 156 -15.80 -7.78 13.70
N TRP A 157 -15.91 -6.61 13.06
CA TRP A 157 -16.09 -6.52 11.61
C TRP A 157 -14.96 -7.23 10.85
N PHE A 158 -13.70 -6.94 11.19
CA PHE A 158 -12.56 -7.51 10.48
C PHE A 158 -12.39 -9.00 10.76
N LYS A 159 -12.63 -9.45 12.00
CA LYS A 159 -12.70 -10.87 12.34
C LYS A 159 -13.77 -11.61 11.53
N GLN A 160 -14.95 -11.02 11.37
CA GLN A 160 -16.01 -11.59 10.56
C GLN A 160 -15.55 -11.72 9.10
N ARG A 161 -14.90 -10.70 8.53
CA ARG A 161 -14.34 -10.75 7.18
C ARG A 161 -13.31 -11.86 7.03
N ILE A 162 -12.36 -11.97 7.96
CA ILE A 162 -11.36 -13.04 7.99
C ILE A 162 -12.01 -14.43 8.05
N ARG A 163 -13.10 -14.60 8.81
CA ARG A 163 -13.83 -15.87 8.94
C ARG A 163 -14.62 -16.25 7.70
N LEU A 164 -15.19 -15.28 6.99
CA LEU A 164 -15.96 -15.50 5.76
C LEU A 164 -15.09 -15.89 4.55
N ARG A 165 -13.75 -15.85 4.69
CA ARG A 165 -12.83 -16.29 3.64
C ARG A 165 -12.85 -17.82 3.52
N GLU A 166 -13.23 -18.31 2.35
CA GLU A 166 -13.05 -19.71 1.95
C GLU A 166 -11.57 -19.99 1.70
N GLU A 167 -10.91 -20.61 2.68
CA GLU A 167 -9.50 -20.98 2.63
C GLU A 167 -9.37 -22.50 2.73
N THR A 168 -8.92 -23.13 1.64
CA THR A 168 -8.71 -24.58 1.57
C THR A 168 -7.26 -24.98 1.79
N ASP A 169 -6.33 -24.01 1.79
CA ASP A 169 -4.89 -24.22 1.98
C ASP A 169 -4.53 -24.26 3.49
N PRO A 170 -3.98 -25.38 4.00
CA PRO A 170 -3.61 -25.54 5.40
C PRO A 170 -2.63 -24.49 5.94
N LEU A 171 -1.70 -24.00 5.11
CA LEU A 171 -0.74 -22.96 5.52
C LEU A 171 -1.45 -21.63 5.78
N ARG A 172 -2.48 -21.34 4.99
CA ARG A 172 -3.26 -20.12 5.10
C ARG A 172 -4.34 -20.20 6.18
N ILE A 173 -4.85 -21.39 6.51
CA ILE A 173 -5.67 -21.61 7.71
C ILE A 173 -4.89 -21.23 8.98
N ARG A 174 -3.62 -21.65 9.12
CA ARG A 174 -2.76 -21.21 10.24
C ARG A 174 -2.41 -19.72 10.20
N GLY A 175 -2.32 -19.15 9.00
CA GLY A 175 -2.19 -17.70 8.81
C GLY A 175 -3.43 -16.96 9.35
N ARG A 176 -4.62 -17.49 9.08
CA ARG A 176 -5.91 -16.93 9.51
C ARG A 176 -6.02 -16.81 11.03
N GLU A 177 -5.64 -17.87 11.76
CA GLU A 177 -5.68 -17.87 13.23
C GLU A 177 -4.71 -16.85 13.82
N ARG A 178 -3.50 -16.74 13.26
CA ARG A 178 -2.54 -15.69 13.65
C ARG A 178 -3.09 -14.29 13.38
N SER A 179 -3.72 -14.07 12.22
CA SER A 179 -4.35 -12.78 11.92
C SER A 179 -5.50 -12.46 12.88
N LEU A 180 -6.34 -13.43 13.25
CA LEU A 180 -7.41 -13.22 14.23
C LEU A 180 -6.87 -12.85 15.61
N ALA A 181 -5.80 -13.52 16.06
CA ALA A 181 -5.14 -13.22 17.33
C ALA A 181 -4.44 -11.85 17.30
N ALA A 182 -3.80 -11.51 16.19
CA ALA A 182 -3.17 -10.21 15.98
C ALA A 182 -4.20 -9.08 16.14
N VAL A 183 -5.39 -9.19 15.55
CA VAL A 183 -6.46 -8.17 15.67
C VAL A 183 -6.86 -7.89 17.12
N ASP A 184 -6.79 -8.89 18.00
CA ASP A 184 -7.06 -8.70 19.42
C ASP A 184 -5.92 -7.99 20.16
N SER A 185 -4.68 -8.37 19.88
CA SER A 185 -3.49 -7.80 20.52
C SER A 185 -3.04 -6.46 19.96
N GLU A 186 -3.43 -6.12 18.73
CA GLU A 186 -2.86 -5.01 17.96
C GLU A 186 -3.75 -3.77 18.02
N SER A 187 -3.66 -3.03 19.13
CA SER A 187 -4.27 -1.69 19.26
C SER A 187 -3.61 -0.63 18.36
N TRP A 188 -2.46 -0.93 17.74
CA TRP A 188 -1.72 0.04 16.93
C TRP A 188 -2.48 0.54 15.70
N MET A 189 -3.51 -0.19 15.23
CA MET A 189 -4.40 0.29 14.17
C MET A 189 -5.38 1.36 14.67
N GLU A 190 -5.77 1.30 15.94
CA GLU A 190 -6.71 2.20 16.61
C GLU A 190 -5.97 3.39 17.24
N VAL A 191 -5.13 4.03 16.42
CA VAL A 191 -4.38 5.23 16.79
C VAL A 191 -4.48 6.21 15.63
N LEU A 192 -4.58 7.52 15.91
CA LEU A 192 -4.46 8.58 14.91
C LEU A 192 -3.05 9.17 14.96
N PRO A 193 -2.39 9.39 13.81
CA PRO A 193 -1.14 10.14 13.74
C PRO A 193 -1.25 11.53 14.38
N GLU A 194 -0.26 11.93 15.16
CA GLU A 194 -0.20 13.27 15.75
C GLU A 194 -0.24 14.37 14.68
N CYS A 195 0.41 14.13 13.55
CA CYS A 195 0.46 15.06 12.41
C CYS A 195 -0.89 15.25 11.70
N TRP A 196 -1.89 14.42 12.00
CA TRP A 196 -3.26 14.57 11.51
C TRP A 196 -4.15 15.31 12.50
N THR A 197 -3.85 15.22 13.81
CA THR A 197 -4.66 15.82 14.89
C THR A 197 -4.17 17.19 15.34
N HIS A 198 -2.94 17.58 14.97
CA HIS A 198 -2.35 18.87 15.34
C HIS A 198 -2.10 19.76 14.13
N THR A 199 -2.13 21.07 14.37
CA THR A 199 -1.55 22.05 13.45
C THR A 199 -0.04 21.99 13.51
N ARG A 200 0.65 22.43 12.45
CA ARG A 200 2.12 22.52 12.47
C ARG A 200 2.54 23.42 13.65
N PRO A 201 3.52 22.99 14.48
CA PRO A 201 4.06 23.83 15.55
C PRO A 201 4.73 25.09 15.01
#